data_AF-A0A8T4BV14-F1
#
_entry.id   AF-A0A8T4BV14-F1
#
_cell.length_a   1.000
_cell.length_b   1.000
_cell.length_c   1.000
_cell.angle_alpha   90.00
_cell.angle_beta   90.00
_cell.angle_gamma   90.00
#
_symmetry.space_group_name_H-M   'P 1'
#
loop_
_entity.id
_entity.type
_entity.pdbx_description
1 polymer ?
#
loop_
_entity_poly.entity_id
_entity_poly.type
_entity_poly.pdbx_seq_one_letter_code
_entity_poly.pdbx_strand_id
1 'polypeptide(L)'
;MKRGVLFILICIVLTILFVGVSYALVNCWDTDHTASQTACEDDNIECKWHEDPWGSWCEQKSCWNSFDQTSCEQASNTTSTQYFINKSCNWQSENGSGWCMEIDCWALSGTTQSTCEANSYGLNCTWKGTYDESTYTYPCNGPPEKECWKHQSESACTASTGCKWGMCERLNCWDNTDSTSCGNAVGANGQVCTWETTSGSSWCQEPGCWDYTNTTACGAVSGCTWDNGRCFKEGCYDFGYKNESYCVNNTAGLNCNWNSPWCEEVSCWSYTDSTSCGSFNSSTGKPCYWEEYSRGWCQEVNCWTWDGTSEEHCLNNATENNLNCVYEGSWCYENVTAKSCGSLTKERDCIDTFYCWWNNTGSSCNDPQSGVIETEFVEWNPGCYILDVSGQKVCSDVTGCFWNSNTSTCHGNTTAMSPAGAMSTNLKLNCTLINNQTLCNELPMLSTCCKWQGGSCAADRFTTACWDQMEETPEGATYCEDYNSYTDSSLCSQIAGSPWYMPCRWDNSTERCIFKQEDIFTLGRENLMLVDNKKNCEAAGGKWRTDTYCNSDNASTAIALSMGRCEDNFEEERNCDRQ
;
A
#
# COMPACT_ATOMS: atom_id res chain seq x y z
N MET A 1 -58.20 -27.49 35.71
CA MET A 1 -58.27 -27.66 34.24
C MET A 1 -58.13 -26.35 33.44
N LYS A 2 -58.82 -25.24 33.78
CA LYS A 2 -58.78 -24.01 32.96
C LYS A 2 -57.43 -23.27 32.88
N ARG A 3 -56.54 -23.38 33.88
CA ARG A 3 -55.22 -22.72 33.86
C ARG A 3 -54.15 -23.44 33.02
N GLY A 4 -54.26 -24.75 32.83
CA GLY A 4 -53.31 -25.53 32.02
C GLY A 4 -53.49 -25.29 30.52
N VAL A 5 -54.74 -25.11 30.06
CA VAL A 5 -55.05 -24.88 28.64
C VAL A 5 -54.53 -23.51 28.17
N LEU A 6 -54.59 -22.48 29.03
CA LEU A 6 -54.09 -21.14 28.70
C LEU A 6 -52.56 -21.12 28.55
N PHE A 7 -51.85 -21.89 29.39
CA PHE A 7 -50.39 -21.96 29.33
C PHE A 7 -49.90 -22.67 28.06
N ILE A 8 -50.59 -23.75 27.66
CA ILE A 8 -50.29 -24.47 26.41
C ILE A 8 -50.56 -23.58 25.19
N LEU A 9 -51.65 -22.81 25.17
CA LEU A 9 -51.93 -21.86 24.09
C LEU A 9 -50.88 -20.75 24.00
N ILE A 10 -50.41 -20.22 25.13
CA ILE A 10 -49.33 -19.22 25.15
C ILE A 10 -48.01 -19.81 24.65
N CYS A 11 -47.68 -21.05 25.04
CA CYS A 11 -46.49 -21.73 24.52
C CYS A 11 -46.58 -21.99 23.02
N ILE A 12 -47.74 -22.38 22.48
CA ILE A 12 -47.96 -22.59 21.04
C ILE A 12 -47.86 -21.28 20.27
N VAL A 13 -48.44 -20.19 20.78
CA VAL A 13 -48.34 -18.86 20.14
C VAL A 13 -46.89 -18.35 20.18
N LEU A 14 -46.17 -18.57 21.28
CA LEU A 14 -44.74 -18.23 21.37
C LEU A 14 -43.87 -19.10 20.46
N THR A 15 -44.18 -20.38 20.25
CA THR A 15 -43.44 -21.20 19.27
C THR A 15 -43.73 -20.74 17.84
N ILE A 16 -44.98 -20.42 17.50
CA ILE A 16 -45.33 -19.91 16.16
C ILE A 16 -44.68 -18.53 15.90
N LEU A 17 -44.51 -17.69 16.93
CA LEU A 17 -43.82 -16.40 16.81
C LEU A 17 -42.28 -16.51 16.74
N PHE A 18 -41.69 -17.62 17.19
CA PHE A 18 -40.23 -17.84 17.13
C PHE A 18 -39.77 -18.66 15.91
N VAL A 19 -40.68 -19.26 15.14
CA VAL A 19 -40.36 -19.84 13.80
C VAL A 19 -40.46 -18.76 12.72
N GLY A 20 -40.16 -17.51 13.06
CA GLY A 20 -39.88 -16.47 12.08
C GLY A 20 -38.71 -16.94 11.24
N VAL A 21 -39.00 -17.33 10.00
CA VAL A 21 -38.05 -17.82 9.01
C VAL A 21 -36.99 -16.74 8.83
N SER A 22 -35.78 -16.99 9.32
CA SER A 22 -34.61 -16.25 8.92
C SER A 22 -34.34 -16.60 7.46
N TYR A 23 -34.83 -15.79 6.52
CA TYR A 23 -34.29 -15.80 5.16
C TYR A 23 -32.90 -15.20 5.27
N ALA A 24 -31.87 -16.04 5.38
CA ALA A 24 -30.52 -15.59 5.10
C ALA A 24 -30.52 -15.08 3.66
N LEU A 25 -29.93 -13.91 3.41
CA LEU A 25 -29.62 -13.46 2.06
C LEU A 25 -28.61 -14.46 1.50
N VAL A 26 -29.09 -15.34 0.63
CA VAL A 26 -28.28 -16.40 0.05
C VAL A 26 -27.41 -15.76 -1.04
N ASN A 27 -26.11 -15.63 -0.76
CA ASN A 27 -25.15 -15.25 -1.78
C ASN A 27 -24.97 -16.45 -2.73
N CYS A 28 -25.07 -16.22 -4.04
CA CYS A 28 -24.91 -17.27 -5.08
C CYS A 28 -23.57 -18.04 -5.01
N TRP A 29 -22.61 -17.49 -4.27
CA TRP A 29 -21.25 -18.01 -4.11
C TRP A 29 -21.10 -19.01 -2.94
N ASP A 30 -22.16 -19.28 -2.16
CA ASP A 30 -22.06 -20.25 -1.06
C ASP A 30 -21.84 -21.68 -1.60
N THR A 31 -20.96 -22.40 -0.92
CA THR A 31 -20.41 -23.71 -1.32
C THR A 31 -21.46 -24.81 -1.52
N ASP A 32 -22.64 -24.68 -0.92
CA ASP A 32 -23.75 -25.61 -1.12
C ASP A 32 -24.45 -25.44 -2.47
N HIS A 33 -24.26 -24.32 -3.18
CA HIS A 33 -24.93 -24.01 -4.46
C HIS A 33 -24.06 -24.27 -5.70
N THR A 34 -22.77 -24.54 -5.52
CA THR A 34 -21.86 -24.94 -6.61
C THR A 34 -21.91 -26.43 -6.91
N ALA A 35 -22.65 -27.22 -6.13
CA ALA A 35 -22.70 -28.68 -6.27
C ALA A 35 -23.59 -29.19 -7.43
N SER A 36 -24.55 -28.39 -7.92
CA SER A 36 -25.37 -28.76 -9.09
C SER A 36 -26.11 -27.57 -9.70
N GLN A 37 -26.36 -27.64 -11.02
CA GLN A 37 -27.21 -26.70 -11.74
C GLN A 37 -28.58 -26.52 -11.06
N THR A 38 -29.18 -27.62 -10.60
CA THR A 38 -30.48 -27.60 -9.93
C THR A 38 -30.44 -26.82 -8.62
N ALA A 39 -29.39 -26.98 -7.80
CA ALA A 39 -29.24 -26.18 -6.58
C ALA A 39 -29.05 -24.68 -6.88
N CYS A 40 -28.31 -24.36 -7.94
CA CYS A 40 -28.10 -22.98 -8.38
C CYS A 40 -29.37 -22.32 -8.96
N GLU A 41 -30.20 -23.08 -9.68
CA GLU A 41 -31.34 -22.55 -10.42
C GLU A 41 -32.70 -22.72 -9.71
N ASP A 42 -32.88 -23.73 -8.84
CA ASP A 42 -34.18 -24.02 -8.18
C ASP A 42 -34.35 -23.29 -6.85
N ASP A 43 -33.28 -23.07 -6.07
CA ASP A 43 -33.36 -22.43 -4.75
C ASP A 43 -33.22 -20.90 -4.82
N ASN A 44 -32.78 -20.36 -5.97
CA ASN A 44 -32.54 -18.93 -6.11
C ASN A 44 -32.81 -18.43 -7.54
N ILE A 45 -33.89 -17.66 -7.69
CA ILE A 45 -34.22 -16.94 -8.93
C ILE A 45 -33.07 -16.03 -9.40
N GLU A 46 -32.22 -15.59 -8.47
CA GLU A 46 -31.18 -14.58 -8.68
C GLU A 46 -29.84 -15.16 -9.13
N CYS A 47 -29.68 -16.48 -9.23
CA CYS A 47 -28.42 -17.08 -9.66
C CYS A 47 -28.54 -17.75 -11.04
N LYS A 48 -27.42 -17.81 -11.75
CA LYS A 48 -27.27 -18.46 -13.05
C LYS A 48 -26.17 -19.50 -12.95
N TRP A 49 -26.46 -20.71 -13.40
CA TRP A 49 -25.45 -21.76 -13.50
C TRP A 49 -24.59 -21.54 -14.74
N HIS A 50 -23.29 -21.68 -14.56
CA HIS A 50 -22.30 -21.69 -15.62
C HIS A 50 -21.59 -23.04 -15.59
N GLU A 51 -21.43 -23.64 -16.76
CA GLU A 51 -20.65 -24.85 -16.96
C GLU A 51 -19.79 -24.66 -18.20
N ASP A 52 -18.49 -24.81 -18.02
CA ASP A 52 -17.50 -24.71 -19.08
C ASP A 52 -16.42 -25.81 -18.91
N PRO A 53 -15.40 -25.89 -19.77
CA PRO A 53 -14.37 -26.92 -19.66
C PRO A 53 -13.57 -26.94 -18.35
N TRP A 54 -13.64 -25.88 -17.54
CA TRP A 54 -12.86 -25.69 -16.31
C TRP A 54 -13.67 -25.98 -15.05
N GLY A 55 -14.97 -26.18 -15.17
CA GLY A 55 -15.81 -26.59 -14.06
C GLY A 55 -17.21 -26.00 -14.15
N SER A 56 -17.85 -25.89 -13.00
CA SER A 56 -19.19 -25.37 -12.89
C SER A 56 -19.31 -24.44 -11.69
N TRP A 57 -20.00 -23.31 -11.85
CA TRP A 57 -20.19 -22.34 -10.78
C TRP A 57 -21.55 -21.65 -10.90
N CYS A 58 -21.94 -20.97 -9.83
CA CYS A 58 -23.19 -20.24 -9.73
C CYS A 58 -22.88 -18.74 -9.62
N GLU A 59 -23.30 -17.94 -10.59
CA GLU A 59 -23.07 -16.49 -10.64
C GLU A 59 -24.38 -15.74 -10.30
N GLN A 60 -24.30 -14.64 -9.55
CA GLN A 60 -25.45 -13.78 -9.35
C GLN A 60 -25.84 -13.07 -10.66
N LYS A 61 -27.10 -13.19 -11.07
CA LYS A 61 -27.64 -12.49 -12.23
C LYS A 61 -27.53 -10.98 -12.00
N SER A 62 -26.94 -10.30 -12.98
CA SER A 62 -26.94 -8.85 -13.11
C SER A 62 -27.60 -8.42 -14.42
N CYS A 63 -27.58 -7.12 -14.70
CA CYS A 63 -28.23 -6.57 -15.89
C CYS A 63 -27.68 -7.19 -17.18
N TRP A 64 -26.36 -7.44 -17.26
CA TRP A 64 -25.73 -8.07 -18.44
C TRP A 64 -26.21 -9.49 -18.75
N ASN A 65 -26.93 -10.15 -17.84
CA ASN A 65 -27.50 -11.48 -18.07
C ASN A 65 -28.81 -11.43 -18.89
N SER A 66 -29.36 -10.24 -19.19
CA SER A 66 -30.54 -10.08 -20.05
C SER A 66 -30.13 -9.81 -21.49
N PHE A 67 -30.55 -10.68 -22.42
CA PHE A 67 -30.20 -10.63 -23.85
C PHE A 67 -31.31 -10.07 -24.74
N ASP A 68 -32.42 -9.63 -24.14
CA ASP A 68 -33.50 -8.95 -24.85
C ASP A 68 -34.08 -7.81 -24.02
N GLN A 69 -34.71 -6.87 -24.72
CA GLN A 69 -35.30 -5.67 -24.13
C GLN A 69 -36.35 -5.99 -23.06
N THR A 70 -37.17 -7.02 -23.29
CA THR A 70 -38.27 -7.35 -22.35
C THR A 70 -37.70 -7.88 -21.04
N SER A 71 -36.72 -8.79 -21.12
CA SER A 71 -36.03 -9.33 -19.94
C SER A 71 -35.28 -8.23 -19.17
N CYS A 72 -34.63 -7.31 -19.88
CA CYS A 72 -33.93 -6.18 -19.28
C CYS A 72 -34.88 -5.20 -18.58
N GLU A 73 -35.99 -4.83 -19.22
CA GLU A 73 -37.00 -3.93 -18.65
C GLU A 73 -37.74 -4.56 -17.46
N GLN A 74 -37.90 -5.89 -17.46
CA GLN A 74 -38.44 -6.64 -16.33
C GLN A 74 -37.48 -6.67 -15.14
N ALA A 75 -36.17 -6.76 -15.39
CA ALA A 75 -35.15 -6.65 -14.34
C ALA A 75 -35.24 -5.31 -13.59
N SER A 76 -35.58 -4.22 -14.29
CA SER A 76 -35.62 -2.86 -13.71
C SER A 76 -36.94 -2.48 -13.04
N ASN A 77 -38.06 -3.05 -13.49
CA ASN A 77 -39.40 -2.68 -13.02
C ASN A 77 -39.93 -3.53 -11.86
N THR A 78 -39.17 -4.52 -11.43
CA THR A 78 -39.59 -5.35 -10.29
C THR A 78 -39.31 -4.60 -8.98
N THR A 79 -40.34 -3.92 -8.45
CA THR A 79 -40.40 -3.58 -7.01
C THR A 79 -40.37 -4.82 -6.10
N SER A 80 -40.43 -6.00 -6.71
CA SER A 80 -40.18 -7.29 -6.07
C SER A 80 -38.68 -7.40 -5.83
N THR A 81 -38.26 -7.28 -4.57
CA THR A 81 -36.90 -7.51 -4.05
C THR A 81 -36.41 -8.96 -4.22
N GLN A 82 -36.85 -9.65 -5.26
CA GLN A 82 -36.76 -11.10 -5.42
C GLN A 82 -36.07 -11.54 -6.72
N TYR A 83 -35.71 -10.60 -7.61
CA TYR A 83 -35.11 -10.93 -8.91
C TYR A 83 -33.78 -10.20 -9.15
N PHE A 84 -33.60 -8.98 -8.63
CA PHE A 84 -32.36 -8.21 -8.68
C PHE A 84 -32.31 -7.29 -7.46
N ILE A 85 -31.54 -7.62 -6.42
CA ILE A 85 -31.41 -6.75 -5.26
C ILE A 85 -30.76 -5.42 -5.68
N ASN A 86 -31.53 -4.33 -5.63
CA ASN A 86 -31.10 -2.93 -5.76
C ASN A 86 -30.43 -2.49 -7.08
N LYS A 87 -30.59 -3.24 -8.19
CA LYS A 87 -30.02 -2.84 -9.49
C LYS A 87 -31.11 -2.45 -10.47
N SER A 88 -31.08 -1.20 -10.95
CA SER A 88 -31.91 -0.75 -12.06
C SER A 88 -31.17 -1.05 -13.36
N CYS A 89 -31.80 -1.72 -14.33
CA CYS A 89 -31.17 -2.04 -15.62
C CYS A 89 -31.68 -1.15 -16.77
N ASN A 90 -30.86 -0.92 -17.79
CA ASN A 90 -31.27 -0.22 -19.00
C ASN A 90 -30.87 -1.00 -20.24
N TRP A 91 -31.81 -1.16 -21.17
CA TRP A 91 -31.57 -1.80 -22.45
C TRP A 91 -31.01 -0.77 -23.43
N GLN A 92 -29.75 -0.97 -23.82
CA GLN A 92 -29.14 -0.24 -24.91
C GLN A 92 -29.41 -0.99 -26.21
N SER A 93 -29.79 -0.30 -27.28
CA SER A 93 -29.93 -0.91 -28.60
C SER A 93 -29.23 -0.09 -29.67
N GLU A 94 -28.50 -0.78 -30.53
CA GLU A 94 -27.87 -0.23 -31.73
C GLU A 94 -27.99 -1.23 -32.89
N ASN A 95 -28.52 -0.76 -34.02
CA ASN A 95 -28.57 -1.52 -35.29
C ASN A 95 -29.22 -2.93 -35.19
N GLY A 96 -30.16 -3.12 -34.27
CA GLY A 96 -30.90 -4.38 -34.11
C GLY A 96 -30.28 -5.40 -33.15
N SER A 97 -29.09 -5.10 -32.60
CA SER A 97 -28.53 -5.77 -31.42
C SER A 97 -28.66 -4.86 -30.21
N GLY A 98 -28.95 -5.40 -29.04
CA GLY A 98 -28.93 -4.64 -27.80
C GLY A 98 -28.27 -5.41 -26.68
N TRP A 99 -27.93 -4.69 -25.62
CA TRP A 99 -27.37 -5.24 -24.41
C TRP A 99 -28.02 -4.56 -23.22
N CYS A 100 -28.11 -5.29 -22.11
CA CYS A 100 -28.64 -4.77 -20.88
C CYS A 100 -27.48 -4.41 -19.94
N MET A 101 -27.50 -3.22 -19.36
CA MET A 101 -26.48 -2.77 -18.41
C MET A 101 -27.11 -2.17 -17.17
N GLU A 102 -26.36 -2.09 -16.08
CA GLU A 102 -26.78 -1.38 -14.89
C GLU A 102 -26.94 0.11 -15.21
N ILE A 103 -27.98 0.73 -14.66
CA ILE A 103 -28.25 2.16 -14.83
C ILE A 103 -27.22 2.93 -14.01
N ASP A 104 -26.26 3.49 -14.72
CA ASP A 104 -25.37 4.55 -14.25
C ASP A 104 -25.49 5.77 -15.16
N CYS A 105 -24.71 6.82 -14.89
CA CYS A 105 -24.73 8.01 -15.74
C CYS A 105 -24.23 7.69 -17.15
N TRP A 106 -23.29 6.76 -17.31
CA TRP A 106 -22.78 6.37 -18.62
C TRP A 106 -23.86 5.75 -19.50
N ALA A 107 -24.81 5.01 -18.93
CA ALA A 107 -25.98 4.48 -19.63
C ALA A 107 -26.89 5.58 -20.23
N LEU A 108 -26.72 6.83 -19.82
CA LEU A 108 -27.41 8.02 -20.35
C LEU A 108 -26.56 8.81 -21.36
N SER A 109 -25.35 8.34 -21.68
CA SER A 109 -24.52 8.94 -22.72
C SER A 109 -25.17 8.79 -24.10
N GLY A 110 -24.93 9.77 -24.97
CA GLY A 110 -25.56 9.85 -26.29
C GLY A 110 -27.02 10.29 -26.28
N THR A 111 -27.55 10.73 -25.14
CA THR A 111 -28.92 11.25 -25.00
C THR A 111 -28.96 12.77 -25.13
N THR A 112 -29.74 13.47 -24.32
CA THR A 112 -29.74 14.94 -24.24
C THR A 112 -29.25 15.38 -22.87
N GLN A 113 -28.76 16.61 -22.77
CA GLN A 113 -28.40 17.20 -21.47
C GLN A 113 -29.53 17.05 -20.43
N SER A 114 -30.78 17.32 -20.81
CA SER A 114 -31.93 17.15 -19.91
C SER A 114 -32.16 15.70 -19.50
N THR A 115 -31.93 14.73 -20.39
CA THR A 115 -32.07 13.31 -20.06
C THR A 115 -30.97 12.85 -19.12
N CYS A 116 -29.77 13.41 -19.23
CA CYS A 116 -28.65 13.14 -18.34
C CYS A 116 -28.85 13.77 -16.95
N GLU A 117 -29.02 15.10 -16.90
CA GLU A 117 -29.02 15.88 -15.65
C GLU A 117 -30.35 15.79 -14.88
N ALA A 118 -31.46 15.63 -15.58
CA ALA A 118 -32.79 15.45 -15.00
C ALA A 118 -33.34 14.04 -15.27
N ASN A 119 -32.46 13.03 -15.19
CA ASN A 119 -32.84 11.65 -15.40
C ASN A 119 -33.89 11.20 -14.36
N SER A 120 -34.83 10.36 -14.80
CA SER A 120 -35.87 9.81 -13.92
C SER A 120 -35.37 8.74 -12.94
N TYR A 121 -34.10 8.36 -13.06
CA TYR A 121 -33.47 7.35 -12.22
C TYR A 121 -32.92 7.92 -10.91
N GLY A 122 -32.96 9.25 -10.74
CA GLY A 122 -32.43 9.92 -9.56
C GLY A 122 -30.90 9.87 -9.46
N LEU A 123 -30.21 9.57 -10.57
CA LEU A 123 -28.74 9.60 -10.62
C LEU A 123 -28.25 11.04 -10.64
N ASN A 124 -27.18 11.34 -9.91
CA ASN A 124 -26.53 12.64 -9.98
C ASN A 124 -25.52 12.65 -11.12
N CYS A 125 -25.95 13.10 -12.30
CA CYS A 125 -25.13 13.09 -13.50
C CYS A 125 -24.88 14.50 -14.05
N THR A 126 -23.74 14.68 -14.72
CA THR A 126 -23.43 15.90 -15.47
C THR A 126 -23.27 15.58 -16.94
N TRP A 127 -23.83 16.46 -17.78
CA TRP A 127 -23.67 16.38 -19.22
C TRP A 127 -22.37 17.02 -19.67
N LYS A 128 -21.56 16.26 -20.38
CA LYS A 128 -20.40 16.77 -21.13
C LYS A 128 -20.76 16.79 -22.62
N GLY A 129 -21.18 17.96 -23.09
CA GLY A 129 -21.52 18.20 -24.50
C GLY A 129 -20.42 18.88 -25.32
N THR A 130 -19.29 19.21 -24.70
CA THR A 130 -18.18 19.93 -25.33
C THR A 130 -16.92 19.09 -25.22
N TYR A 131 -16.15 19.04 -26.31
CA TYR A 131 -14.82 18.42 -26.32
C TYR A 131 -13.83 19.32 -25.58
N ASP A 132 -13.12 18.76 -24.60
CA ASP A 132 -12.05 19.43 -23.88
C ASP A 132 -10.87 18.48 -23.71
N GLU A 133 -9.81 18.72 -24.49
CA GLU A 133 -8.59 17.92 -24.48
C GLU A 133 -7.84 18.05 -23.14
N SER A 134 -7.94 19.20 -22.46
CA SER A 134 -7.21 19.47 -21.22
C SER A 134 -7.74 18.65 -20.03
N THR A 135 -9.01 18.25 -20.10
CA THR A 135 -9.68 17.43 -19.08
C THR A 135 -9.98 16.02 -19.58
N TYR A 136 -9.42 15.60 -20.73
CA TYR A 136 -9.70 14.31 -21.38
C TYR A 136 -11.21 14.04 -21.55
N THR A 137 -11.99 15.08 -21.82
CA THR A 137 -13.44 14.98 -21.97
C THR A 137 -13.79 14.76 -23.45
N TYR A 138 -14.13 13.52 -23.80
CA TYR A 138 -14.49 13.09 -25.14
C TYR A 138 -16.00 12.82 -25.23
N PRO A 139 -16.82 13.82 -25.61
CA PRO A 139 -18.27 13.68 -25.61
C PRO A 139 -18.82 12.67 -26.64
N CYS A 140 -17.99 12.15 -27.56
CA CYS A 140 -18.44 11.16 -28.54
C CYS A 140 -18.29 9.74 -28.01
N ASN A 141 -19.41 9.07 -27.77
CA ASN A 141 -19.48 7.73 -27.19
C ASN A 141 -20.00 6.70 -28.17
N GLY A 142 -19.61 5.45 -27.98
CA GLY A 142 -20.09 4.30 -28.73
C GLY A 142 -19.24 3.05 -28.44
N PRO A 143 -19.46 1.95 -29.17
CA PRO A 143 -18.75 0.70 -28.94
C PRO A 143 -17.22 0.86 -29.10
N PRO A 144 -16.40 0.14 -28.32
CA PRO A 144 -14.93 0.16 -28.44
C PRO A 144 -14.43 -0.03 -29.89
N GLU A 145 -15.06 -0.94 -30.65
CA GLU A 145 -14.70 -1.25 -32.03
C GLU A 145 -15.01 -0.14 -33.05
N LYS A 146 -15.75 0.90 -32.64
CA LYS A 146 -16.07 2.07 -33.48
C LYS A 146 -15.14 3.27 -33.25
N GLU A 147 -14.31 3.21 -32.21
CA GLU A 147 -13.34 4.26 -31.88
C GLU A 147 -13.95 5.67 -31.77
N CYS A 148 -15.20 5.78 -31.29
CA CYS A 148 -15.97 7.01 -31.29
C CYS A 148 -15.28 8.19 -30.58
N TRP A 149 -14.46 7.92 -29.55
CA TRP A 149 -13.70 8.91 -28.81
C TRP A 149 -12.73 9.73 -29.67
N LYS A 150 -12.37 9.27 -30.88
CA LYS A 150 -11.52 10.03 -31.82
C LYS A 150 -12.24 11.23 -32.44
N HIS A 151 -13.56 11.30 -32.37
CA HIS A 151 -14.33 12.39 -32.97
C HIS A 151 -14.46 13.58 -32.02
N GLN A 152 -13.77 14.67 -32.36
CA GLN A 152 -13.72 15.90 -31.55
C GLN A 152 -14.91 16.85 -31.78
N SER A 153 -15.84 16.52 -32.68
CA SER A 153 -17.01 17.37 -32.98
C SER A 153 -18.29 16.55 -33.10
N GLU A 154 -19.42 17.16 -32.74
CA GLU A 154 -20.75 16.57 -32.84
C GLU A 154 -21.06 16.08 -34.25
N SER A 155 -20.72 16.88 -35.26
CA SER A 155 -20.94 16.51 -36.66
C SER A 155 -20.12 15.31 -37.10
N ALA A 156 -18.87 15.17 -36.63
CA ALA A 156 -18.04 14.02 -36.97
C ALA A 156 -18.53 12.77 -36.23
N CYS A 157 -18.91 12.92 -34.97
CA CYS A 157 -19.43 11.85 -34.14
C CYS A 157 -20.73 11.27 -34.70
N THR A 158 -21.72 12.12 -34.97
CA THR A 158 -23.04 11.69 -35.47
C THR A 158 -23.01 11.21 -36.92
N ALA A 159 -21.97 11.56 -37.70
CA ALA A 159 -21.74 11.00 -39.03
C ALA A 159 -21.16 9.57 -38.99
N SER A 160 -20.56 9.15 -37.87
CA SER A 160 -20.02 7.82 -37.69
C SER A 160 -21.08 6.84 -37.19
N THR A 161 -21.37 5.80 -37.98
CA THR A 161 -22.38 4.79 -37.65
C THR A 161 -22.05 4.08 -36.33
N GLY A 162 -22.95 4.18 -35.35
CA GLY A 162 -22.78 3.60 -34.02
C GLY A 162 -22.14 4.54 -32.99
N CYS A 163 -21.92 5.80 -33.33
CA CYS A 163 -21.46 6.82 -32.38
C CYS A 163 -22.58 7.81 -32.06
N LYS A 164 -22.63 8.27 -30.81
CA LYS A 164 -23.59 9.27 -30.32
C LYS A 164 -22.84 10.38 -29.59
N TRP A 165 -23.26 11.62 -29.83
CA TRP A 165 -22.66 12.78 -29.20
C TRP A 165 -23.28 13.06 -27.82
N GLY A 166 -22.43 13.53 -26.92
CA GLY A 166 -22.74 13.84 -25.55
C GLY A 166 -22.47 12.69 -24.60
N MET A 167 -21.78 13.01 -23.51
CA MET A 167 -21.43 12.06 -22.46
C MET A 167 -22.13 12.45 -21.18
N CYS A 168 -22.57 11.45 -20.43
CA CYS A 168 -23.19 11.66 -19.15
C CYS A 168 -22.33 10.96 -18.09
N GLU A 169 -21.71 11.75 -17.22
CA GLU A 169 -20.77 11.27 -16.20
C GLU A 169 -21.39 11.40 -14.83
N ARG A 170 -20.99 10.52 -13.90
CA ARG A 170 -21.41 10.65 -12.51
C ARG A 170 -20.73 11.87 -11.89
N LEU A 171 -21.54 12.75 -11.32
CA LEU A 171 -21.05 13.88 -10.56
C LEU A 171 -20.64 13.38 -9.17
N ASN A 172 -19.34 13.32 -8.88
CA ASN A 172 -18.86 13.00 -7.55
C ASN A 172 -18.88 14.28 -6.68
N CYS A 173 -18.66 14.13 -5.37
CA CYS A 173 -18.70 15.27 -4.47
C CYS A 173 -17.72 16.36 -4.88
N TRP A 174 -16.47 16.02 -5.17
CA TRP A 174 -15.41 16.96 -5.55
C TRP A 174 -15.69 17.75 -6.85
N ASP A 175 -16.64 17.32 -7.67
CA ASP A 175 -17.04 18.03 -8.88
C ASP A 175 -17.94 19.25 -8.60
N ASN A 176 -18.45 19.38 -7.36
CA ASN A 176 -19.29 20.50 -6.94
C ASN A 176 -18.44 21.65 -6.42
N THR A 177 -18.65 22.84 -6.98
CA THR A 177 -17.83 24.04 -6.72
C THR A 177 -18.50 25.06 -5.81
N ASP A 178 -19.70 24.77 -5.31
CA ASP A 178 -20.40 25.61 -4.34
C ASP A 178 -21.12 24.76 -3.27
N SER A 179 -21.42 25.38 -2.12
CA SER A 179 -22.03 24.69 -0.99
C SER A 179 -23.43 24.15 -1.26
N THR A 180 -24.17 24.77 -2.18
CA THR A 180 -25.56 24.39 -2.49
C THR A 180 -25.56 23.17 -3.42
N SER A 181 -24.76 23.18 -4.48
CA SER A 181 -24.59 22.00 -5.33
C SER A 181 -24.02 20.83 -4.54
N CYS A 182 -23.02 21.09 -3.69
CA CYS A 182 -22.45 20.08 -2.80
C CYS A 182 -23.50 19.45 -1.86
N GLY A 183 -24.25 20.25 -1.11
CA GLY A 183 -25.25 19.72 -0.16
C GLY A 183 -26.44 18.99 -0.79
N ASN A 184 -26.58 19.04 -2.12
CA ASN A 184 -27.57 18.27 -2.87
C ASN A 184 -26.97 17.06 -3.60
N ALA A 185 -25.65 16.99 -3.71
CA ALA A 185 -24.95 15.91 -4.37
C ALA A 185 -24.88 14.67 -3.45
N VAL A 186 -24.88 13.49 -4.07
CA VAL A 186 -24.71 12.20 -3.40
C VAL A 186 -23.44 11.56 -3.92
N GLY A 187 -22.52 11.22 -3.03
CA GLY A 187 -21.23 10.61 -3.34
C GLY A 187 -21.33 9.15 -3.79
N ALA A 188 -20.19 8.58 -4.14
CA ALA A 188 -20.01 7.18 -4.52
C ALA A 188 -20.53 6.20 -3.46
N ASN A 189 -20.42 6.57 -2.19
CA ASN A 189 -20.86 5.81 -1.03
C ASN A 189 -22.36 5.97 -0.72
N GLY A 190 -23.13 6.68 -1.57
CA GLY A 190 -24.56 6.93 -1.37
C GLY A 190 -24.87 7.97 -0.30
N GLN A 191 -23.87 8.66 0.27
CA GLN A 191 -24.06 9.71 1.27
C GLN A 191 -24.13 11.09 0.62
N VAL A 192 -24.89 12.00 1.22
CA VAL A 192 -24.93 13.40 0.79
C VAL A 192 -23.56 14.04 1.01
N CYS A 193 -23.04 14.74 0.00
CA CYS A 193 -21.73 15.37 0.08
C CYS A 193 -21.69 16.50 1.12
N THR A 194 -20.51 16.72 1.70
CA THR A 194 -20.29 17.77 2.70
C THR A 194 -19.41 18.87 2.13
N TRP A 195 -19.86 20.12 2.29
CA TRP A 195 -19.09 21.30 1.90
C TRP A 195 -18.16 21.71 3.03
N GLU A 196 -16.86 21.55 2.81
CA GLU A 196 -15.83 21.95 3.76
C GLU A 196 -15.34 23.37 3.47
N THR A 197 -15.07 24.11 4.53
CA THR A 197 -14.51 25.46 4.44
C THR A 197 -13.37 25.60 5.44
N THR A 198 -12.16 25.72 4.93
CA THR A 198 -10.97 26.05 5.73
C THR A 198 -10.55 27.49 5.49
N SER A 199 -9.62 27.98 6.30
CA SER A 199 -9.08 29.35 6.19
C SER A 199 -8.22 29.51 4.93
N GLY A 200 -8.86 29.56 3.76
CA GLY A 200 -8.21 29.82 2.47
C GLY A 200 -8.83 29.08 1.28
N SER A 201 -9.59 28.02 1.51
CA SER A 201 -10.24 27.25 0.45
C SER A 201 -11.53 26.58 0.94
N SER A 202 -12.42 26.32 -0.02
CA SER A 202 -13.61 25.52 0.18
C SER A 202 -13.67 24.45 -0.89
N TRP A 203 -14.12 23.25 -0.53
CA TRP A 203 -14.29 22.14 -1.45
C TRP A 203 -15.45 21.27 -1.00
N CYS A 204 -15.99 20.49 -1.93
CA CYS A 204 -16.99 19.48 -1.64
C CYS A 204 -16.33 18.12 -1.51
N GLN A 205 -16.65 17.36 -0.47
CA GLN A 205 -16.09 16.02 -0.26
C GLN A 205 -17.16 15.01 0.10
N GLU A 206 -16.86 13.74 -0.15
CA GLU A 206 -17.63 12.63 0.38
C GLU A 206 -17.39 12.55 1.89
N PRO A 207 -18.45 12.55 2.73
CA PRO A 207 -18.26 12.39 4.16
C PRO A 207 -17.67 11.00 4.44
N GLY A 208 -16.49 10.98 5.05
CA GLY A 208 -15.89 9.79 5.64
C GLY A 208 -16.46 9.54 7.03
N CYS A 209 -16.22 8.34 7.58
CA CYS A 209 -16.64 8.06 8.96
C CYS A 209 -16.06 9.08 9.95
N TRP A 210 -14.83 9.55 9.73
CA TRP A 210 -14.16 10.54 10.59
C TRP A 210 -14.85 11.91 10.65
N ASP A 211 -15.75 12.22 9.72
CA ASP A 211 -16.48 13.50 9.70
C ASP A 211 -17.64 13.53 10.73
N TYR A 212 -18.04 12.37 11.25
CA TYR A 212 -19.06 12.29 12.29
C TYR A 212 -18.43 12.51 13.67
N THR A 213 -18.89 13.55 14.37
CA THR A 213 -18.35 14.00 15.66
C THR A 213 -19.16 13.56 16.88
N ASN A 214 -20.18 12.72 16.68
CA ASN A 214 -20.93 12.12 17.78
C ASN A 214 -21.39 10.68 17.46
N THR A 215 -21.61 9.91 18.51
CA THR A 215 -21.99 8.48 18.43
C THR A 215 -23.26 8.24 17.63
N THR A 216 -24.26 9.12 17.73
CA THR A 216 -25.55 8.95 17.04
C THR A 216 -25.41 9.13 15.53
N ALA A 217 -24.68 10.16 15.09
CA ALA A 217 -24.43 10.38 13.67
C ALA A 217 -23.56 9.27 13.07
N CYS A 218 -22.52 8.85 13.79
CA CYS A 218 -21.64 7.77 13.37
C CYS A 218 -22.39 6.44 13.19
N GLY A 219 -23.18 6.02 14.20
CA GLY A 219 -23.93 4.75 14.15
C GLY A 219 -25.14 4.76 13.19
N ALA A 220 -25.48 5.90 12.59
CA ALA A 220 -26.51 5.99 11.55
C ALA A 220 -25.96 5.65 10.15
N VAL A 221 -24.64 5.58 9.99
CA VAL A 221 -23.97 5.33 8.71
C VAL A 221 -23.44 3.91 8.67
N SER A 222 -23.87 3.15 7.67
CA SER A 222 -23.44 1.77 7.48
C SER A 222 -21.92 1.68 7.31
N GLY A 223 -21.27 0.81 8.08
CA GLY A 223 -19.82 0.61 8.05
C GLY A 223 -19.00 1.64 8.85
N CYS A 224 -19.64 2.50 9.64
CA CYS A 224 -18.96 3.40 10.57
C CYS A 224 -19.23 3.00 12.03
N THR A 225 -18.18 3.01 12.87
CA THR A 225 -18.28 2.75 14.31
C THR A 225 -17.65 3.85 15.14
N TRP A 226 -18.32 4.16 16.24
CA TRP A 226 -17.86 5.15 17.21
C TRP A 226 -17.02 4.48 18.28
N ASP A 227 -15.73 4.80 18.31
CA ASP A 227 -14.81 4.32 19.32
C ASP A 227 -13.88 5.44 19.82
N ASN A 228 -13.53 5.40 21.10
CA ASN A 228 -12.58 6.34 21.74
C ASN A 228 -12.85 7.83 21.45
N GLY A 229 -14.13 8.20 21.33
CA GLY A 229 -14.54 9.59 21.11
C GLY A 229 -14.38 10.08 19.66
N ARG A 230 -14.18 9.17 18.71
CA ARG A 230 -14.08 9.45 17.28
C ARG A 230 -14.90 8.41 16.50
N CYS A 231 -15.23 8.73 15.26
CA CYS A 231 -15.89 7.81 14.35
C CYS A 231 -14.88 7.29 13.32
N PHE A 232 -14.86 5.99 13.09
CA PHE A 232 -13.95 5.34 12.15
C PHE A 232 -14.72 4.39 11.24
N LYS A 233 -14.12 4.03 10.10
CA LYS A 233 -14.65 2.96 9.26
C LYS A 233 -14.35 1.64 9.96
N GLU A 234 -15.37 0.79 10.13
CA GLU A 234 -15.16 -0.54 10.70
C GLU A 234 -14.19 -1.32 9.82
N GLY A 235 -13.15 -1.87 10.46
CA GLY A 235 -12.23 -2.82 9.85
C GLY A 235 -12.21 -4.13 10.62
N CYS A 236 -11.62 -5.17 10.04
CA CYS A 236 -11.53 -6.47 10.71
C CYS A 236 -10.84 -6.38 12.08
N TYR A 237 -9.87 -5.48 12.25
CA TYR A 237 -9.16 -5.25 13.51
C TYR A 237 -10.08 -4.84 14.67
N ASP A 238 -11.24 -4.20 14.40
CA ASP A 238 -12.23 -3.82 15.42
C ASP A 238 -12.92 -5.04 16.07
N PHE A 239 -12.86 -6.18 15.40
CA PHE A 239 -13.38 -7.47 15.87
C PHE A 239 -12.30 -8.32 16.56
N GLY A 240 -11.09 -7.77 16.72
CA GLY A 240 -9.98 -8.36 17.47
C GLY A 240 -10.28 -8.51 18.97
N TYR A 241 -9.45 -9.31 19.65
CA TYR A 241 -9.39 -9.52 21.10
C TYR A 241 -10.67 -10.06 21.77
N LYS A 242 -11.68 -10.48 21.00
CA LYS A 242 -12.91 -11.10 21.52
C LYS A 242 -12.87 -12.62 21.36
N ASN A 243 -13.08 -13.12 20.15
CA ASN A 243 -12.96 -14.51 19.76
C ASN A 243 -13.15 -14.66 18.24
N GLU A 244 -12.80 -15.83 17.72
CA GLU A 244 -12.92 -16.21 16.31
C GLU A 244 -14.34 -15.99 15.75
N SER A 245 -15.37 -16.41 16.47
CA SER A 245 -16.75 -16.29 15.98
C SER A 245 -17.17 -14.83 15.77
N TYR A 246 -16.72 -13.92 16.64
CA TYR A 246 -16.98 -12.50 16.54
C TYR A 246 -16.24 -11.82 15.38
N CYS A 247 -15.06 -12.34 15.03
CA CYS A 247 -14.26 -11.90 13.90
C CYS A 247 -14.85 -12.38 12.56
N VAL A 248 -15.03 -13.69 12.42
CA VAL A 248 -15.46 -14.32 11.16
C VAL A 248 -16.93 -14.03 10.84
N ASN A 249 -17.79 -13.88 11.86
CA ASN A 249 -19.21 -13.53 11.71
C ASN A 249 -19.49 -12.12 12.23
N ASN A 250 -18.59 -11.19 11.93
CA ASN A 250 -18.75 -9.80 12.36
C ASN A 250 -20.05 -9.19 11.82
N THR A 251 -20.63 -8.28 12.59
CA THR A 251 -21.89 -7.62 12.24
C THR A 251 -21.76 -6.62 11.09
N ALA A 252 -20.53 -6.27 10.71
CA ALA A 252 -20.22 -5.36 9.63
C ALA A 252 -20.28 -6.02 8.24
N GLY A 253 -20.40 -7.36 8.17
CA GLY A 253 -20.37 -8.11 6.92
C GLY A 253 -19.00 -8.07 6.23
N LEU A 254 -17.93 -7.78 6.97
CA LEU A 254 -16.55 -7.78 6.48
C LEU A 254 -16.04 -9.21 6.35
N ASN A 255 -15.22 -9.48 5.34
CA ASN A 255 -14.55 -10.78 5.21
C ASN A 255 -13.27 -10.78 6.06
N CYS A 256 -13.34 -11.34 7.27
CA CYS A 256 -12.25 -11.28 8.24
C CYS A 256 -11.73 -12.67 8.63
N ASN A 257 -10.42 -12.77 8.84
CA ASN A 257 -9.74 -13.93 9.39
C ASN A 257 -9.35 -13.72 10.85
N TRP A 258 -9.53 -14.75 11.68
CA TRP A 258 -9.11 -14.72 13.08
C TRP A 258 -7.69 -15.25 13.23
N ASN A 259 -6.79 -14.41 13.73
CA ASN A 259 -5.41 -14.76 14.00
C ASN A 259 -5.10 -14.41 15.46
N SER A 260 -5.46 -15.34 16.35
CA SER A 260 -5.57 -15.10 17.79
C SER A 260 -4.37 -14.32 18.39
N PRO A 261 -4.59 -13.22 19.13
CA PRO A 261 -5.89 -12.65 19.51
C PRO A 261 -6.43 -11.56 18.58
N TRP A 262 -5.87 -11.31 17.39
CA TRP A 262 -6.35 -10.26 16.48
C TRP A 262 -7.26 -10.80 15.37
N CYS A 263 -7.92 -9.88 14.70
CA CYS A 263 -8.78 -10.13 13.54
C CYS A 263 -8.28 -9.25 12.40
N GLU A 264 -8.10 -9.83 11.22
CA GLU A 264 -7.48 -9.16 10.07
C GLU A 264 -8.32 -9.39 8.81
N GLU A 265 -8.15 -8.56 7.79
CA GLU A 265 -8.81 -8.78 6.51
C GLU A 265 -8.31 -10.09 5.89
N VAL A 266 -9.22 -10.87 5.29
CA VAL A 266 -8.82 -12.09 4.60
C VAL A 266 -7.92 -11.73 3.42
N SER A 267 -6.70 -12.24 3.43
CA SER A 267 -5.75 -12.20 2.33
C SER A 267 -5.30 -13.61 2.00
N CYS A 268 -4.56 -13.82 0.90
CA CYS A 268 -4.01 -15.16 0.64
C CYS A 268 -3.18 -15.67 1.82
N TRP A 269 -2.41 -14.80 2.49
CA TRP A 269 -1.61 -15.15 3.67
C TRP A 269 -2.43 -15.65 4.87
N SER A 270 -3.74 -15.41 4.88
CA SER A 270 -4.64 -15.88 5.93
C SER A 270 -4.89 -17.39 5.90
N TYR A 271 -4.57 -18.07 4.79
CA TYR A 271 -4.80 -19.51 4.63
C TYR A 271 -3.56 -20.33 5.01
N THR A 272 -3.78 -21.39 5.79
CA THR A 272 -2.71 -22.25 6.33
C THR A 272 -2.69 -23.65 5.73
N ASP A 273 -3.50 -23.92 4.70
CA ASP A 273 -3.48 -25.17 3.96
C ASP A 273 -3.72 -24.93 2.45
N SER A 274 -3.25 -25.88 1.64
CA SER A 274 -3.31 -25.78 0.18
C SER A 274 -4.72 -25.81 -0.40
N THR A 275 -5.68 -26.43 0.30
CA THR A 275 -7.06 -26.57 -0.20
C THR A 275 -7.80 -25.25 -0.02
N SER A 276 -7.71 -24.64 1.16
CA SER A 276 -8.31 -23.33 1.42
C SER A 276 -7.66 -22.23 0.58
N CYS A 277 -6.34 -22.29 0.38
CA CYS A 277 -5.61 -21.36 -0.48
C CYS A 277 -6.11 -21.37 -1.94
N GLY A 278 -6.20 -22.55 -2.58
CA GLY A 278 -6.59 -22.64 -3.99
C GLY A 278 -8.04 -22.28 -4.30
N SER A 279 -8.88 -22.10 -3.26
CA SER A 279 -10.30 -21.78 -3.41
C SER A 279 -10.63 -20.29 -3.32
N PHE A 280 -9.64 -19.44 -3.01
CA PHE A 280 -9.85 -18.01 -2.77
C PHE A 280 -9.24 -17.13 -3.85
N ASN A 281 -10.00 -16.13 -4.27
CA ASN A 281 -9.48 -14.95 -4.95
C ASN A 281 -9.35 -13.83 -3.92
N SER A 282 -8.19 -13.20 -3.87
CA SER A 282 -7.93 -12.08 -2.99
C SER A 282 -8.87 -10.90 -3.23
N SER A 283 -8.88 -9.94 -2.30
CA SER A 283 -9.66 -8.71 -2.44
C SER A 283 -9.30 -7.87 -3.68
N THR A 284 -8.15 -8.15 -4.31
CA THR A 284 -7.73 -7.55 -5.58
C THR A 284 -8.21 -8.33 -6.82
N GLY A 285 -8.97 -9.41 -6.62
CA GLY A 285 -9.49 -10.29 -7.67
C GLY A 285 -8.46 -11.27 -8.21
N LYS A 286 -7.28 -11.38 -7.60
CA LYS A 286 -6.23 -12.31 -8.00
C LYS A 286 -6.39 -13.66 -7.28
N PRO A 287 -6.19 -14.80 -7.94
CA PRO A 287 -6.21 -16.09 -7.27
C PRO A 287 -5.03 -16.21 -6.29
N CYS A 288 -5.21 -17.05 -5.27
CA CYS A 288 -4.16 -17.40 -4.33
C CYS A 288 -3.43 -18.69 -4.76
N TYR A 289 -2.15 -18.78 -4.44
CA TYR A 289 -1.28 -19.90 -4.72
C TYR A 289 -0.61 -20.41 -3.45
N TRP A 290 -0.61 -21.74 -3.28
CA TRP A 290 0.05 -22.40 -2.17
C TRP A 290 1.49 -22.75 -2.55
N GLU A 291 2.45 -22.10 -1.92
CA GLU A 291 3.87 -22.45 -2.00
C GLU A 291 4.12 -23.69 -1.14
N GLU A 292 4.95 -24.63 -1.61
CA GLU A 292 5.21 -25.89 -0.90
C GLU A 292 6.51 -25.85 -0.06
N TYR A 293 7.33 -24.80 -0.18
CA TYR A 293 8.66 -24.78 0.43
C TYR A 293 8.66 -24.78 1.98
N SER A 294 9.28 -25.80 2.56
CA SER A 294 9.63 -26.02 3.99
C SER A 294 8.49 -26.08 5.03
N ARG A 295 7.39 -25.35 4.85
CA ARG A 295 6.15 -25.40 5.65
C ARG A 295 4.88 -25.05 4.88
N GLY A 296 5.06 -24.58 3.65
CA GLY A 296 4.03 -24.05 2.78
C GLY A 296 3.33 -22.80 3.31
N TRP A 297 2.98 -21.90 2.40
CA TRP A 297 2.23 -20.69 2.71
C TRP A 297 1.38 -20.31 1.51
N CYS A 298 0.31 -19.57 1.76
CA CYS A 298 -0.56 -19.09 0.71
C CYS A 298 -0.22 -17.63 0.37
N GLN A 299 -0.07 -17.31 -0.91
CA GLN A 299 0.28 -15.98 -1.40
C GLN A 299 -0.56 -15.61 -2.62
N GLU A 300 -0.71 -14.32 -2.92
CA GLU A 300 -1.35 -13.88 -4.16
C GLU A 300 -0.50 -14.30 -5.37
N VAL A 301 -1.15 -14.77 -6.43
CA VAL A 301 -0.48 -15.09 -7.70
C VAL A 301 0.10 -13.82 -8.31
N ASN A 302 1.42 -13.85 -8.52
CA ASN A 302 2.20 -12.83 -9.18
C ASN A 302 3.23 -13.51 -10.09
N CYS A 303 3.98 -12.75 -10.90
CA CYS A 303 4.92 -13.37 -11.83
C CYS A 303 5.98 -14.22 -11.12
N TRP A 304 6.51 -13.74 -9.99
CA TRP A 304 7.51 -14.46 -9.21
C TRP A 304 6.98 -15.74 -8.54
N THR A 305 5.66 -15.97 -8.57
CA THR A 305 5.06 -17.23 -8.12
C THR A 305 5.63 -18.44 -8.87
N TRP A 306 6.16 -18.23 -10.08
CA TRP A 306 6.75 -19.30 -10.91
C TRP A 306 8.27 -19.20 -11.06
N ASP A 307 8.95 -18.54 -10.12
CA ASP A 307 10.42 -18.55 -10.06
C ASP A 307 10.96 -19.98 -9.96
N GLY A 308 12.07 -20.23 -10.66
CA GLY A 308 12.71 -21.55 -10.72
C GLY A 308 11.98 -22.58 -11.60
N THR A 309 10.84 -22.24 -12.21
CA THR A 309 10.13 -23.11 -13.17
C THR A 309 10.64 -22.92 -14.60
N SER A 310 10.03 -23.57 -15.60
CA SER A 310 10.39 -23.35 -17.00
C SER A 310 9.76 -22.07 -17.56
N GLU A 311 10.34 -21.53 -18.63
CA GLU A 311 9.79 -20.40 -19.38
C GLU A 311 8.32 -20.61 -19.77
N GLU A 312 8.00 -21.80 -20.28
CA GLU A 312 6.63 -22.18 -20.64
C GLU A 312 5.68 -22.12 -19.43
N HIS A 313 6.14 -22.58 -18.27
CA HIS A 313 5.33 -22.56 -17.05
C HIS A 313 5.09 -21.13 -16.54
N CYS A 314 6.12 -20.28 -16.57
CA CYS A 314 5.99 -18.85 -16.26
C CYS A 314 4.97 -18.16 -17.20
N LEU A 315 5.14 -18.29 -18.52
CA LEU A 315 4.35 -17.52 -19.49
C LEU A 315 2.91 -18.02 -19.63
N ASN A 316 2.67 -19.33 -19.54
CA ASN A 316 1.31 -19.89 -19.61
C ASN A 316 0.50 -19.49 -18.38
N ASN A 317 1.05 -19.70 -17.18
CA ASN A 317 0.33 -19.33 -15.96
C ASN A 317 0.17 -17.82 -15.82
N ALA A 318 1.14 -17.02 -16.27
CA ALA A 318 0.98 -15.57 -16.36
C ALA A 318 -0.26 -15.19 -17.17
N THR A 319 -0.40 -15.76 -18.36
CA THR A 319 -1.54 -15.51 -19.27
C THR A 319 -2.87 -15.94 -18.63
N GLU A 320 -2.91 -17.11 -18.00
CA GLU A 320 -4.10 -17.64 -17.32
C GLU A 320 -4.57 -16.75 -16.16
N ASN A 321 -3.63 -16.12 -15.46
CA ASN A 321 -3.90 -15.24 -14.32
C ASN A 321 -3.99 -13.75 -14.71
N ASN A 322 -4.07 -13.44 -16.02
CA ASN A 322 -4.10 -12.09 -16.56
C ASN A 322 -2.91 -11.22 -16.07
N LEU A 323 -1.75 -11.86 -15.89
CA LEU A 323 -0.48 -11.21 -15.58
C LEU A 323 0.35 -11.08 -16.86
N ASN A 324 1.01 -9.95 -17.02
CA ASN A 324 1.99 -9.76 -18.07
C ASN A 324 3.35 -10.10 -17.47
N CYS A 325 3.92 -11.28 -17.73
CA CYS A 325 5.21 -11.72 -17.16
C CYS A 325 6.28 -11.96 -18.23
N VAL A 326 7.56 -11.82 -17.85
CA VAL A 326 8.74 -12.22 -18.64
C VAL A 326 9.52 -13.28 -17.85
N TYR A 327 10.15 -14.20 -18.57
CA TYR A 327 11.06 -15.19 -17.99
C TYR A 327 12.51 -14.93 -18.40
N GLU A 328 13.43 -14.85 -17.44
CA GLU A 328 14.87 -14.69 -17.70
C GLU A 328 15.69 -15.41 -16.63
N GLY A 329 16.63 -16.28 -17.04
CA GLY A 329 17.63 -16.84 -16.12
C GLY A 329 17.06 -17.61 -14.92
N SER A 330 15.92 -18.29 -15.09
CA SER A 330 15.15 -18.98 -14.03
C SER A 330 14.28 -18.08 -13.15
N TRP A 331 14.10 -16.82 -13.50
CA TRP A 331 13.20 -15.89 -12.82
C TRP A 331 12.01 -15.55 -13.71
N CYS A 332 10.82 -15.44 -13.12
CA CYS A 332 9.59 -15.01 -13.74
C CYS A 332 9.15 -13.69 -13.09
N TYR A 333 9.12 -12.58 -13.83
CA TYR A 333 8.85 -11.25 -13.26
C TYR A 333 7.86 -10.47 -14.13
N GLU A 334 7.25 -9.41 -13.58
CA GLU A 334 6.25 -8.62 -14.32
C GLU A 334 6.90 -7.92 -15.52
N ASN A 335 6.30 -8.12 -16.69
CA ASN A 335 6.64 -7.46 -17.92
C ASN A 335 6.13 -6.02 -17.88
N VAL A 336 6.95 -5.14 -17.32
CA VAL A 336 6.68 -3.70 -17.23
C VAL A 336 6.89 -2.98 -18.57
N THR A 337 7.44 -3.62 -19.61
CA THR A 337 7.72 -2.95 -20.91
C THR A 337 6.47 -2.47 -21.64
N ALA A 338 5.27 -2.96 -21.27
CA ALA A 338 3.99 -2.51 -21.81
C ALA A 338 3.37 -1.32 -21.06
N LYS A 339 3.88 -0.95 -19.87
CA LYS A 339 3.45 0.21 -19.08
C LYS A 339 4.55 1.28 -19.18
N SER A 340 4.28 2.42 -19.81
CA SER A 340 5.21 3.55 -19.71
C SER A 340 5.10 4.17 -18.32
N CYS A 341 6.21 4.64 -17.74
CA CYS A 341 6.15 5.26 -16.41
C CYS A 341 5.17 6.43 -16.37
N GLY A 342 5.06 7.18 -17.48
CA GLY A 342 4.13 8.31 -17.58
C GLY A 342 2.64 7.95 -17.46
N SER A 343 2.23 6.67 -17.59
CA SER A 343 0.83 6.27 -17.37
C SER A 343 0.49 5.96 -15.90
N LEU A 344 1.50 5.92 -15.03
CA LEU A 344 1.37 5.64 -13.61
C LEU A 344 1.24 6.96 -12.84
N THR A 345 0.03 7.29 -12.42
CA THR A 345 -0.29 8.58 -11.79
C THR A 345 -0.21 8.56 -10.27
N LYS A 346 -0.01 7.38 -9.67
CA LYS A 346 0.15 7.21 -8.22
C LYS A 346 1.58 6.80 -7.91
N GLU A 347 2.13 7.43 -6.87
CA GLU A 347 3.46 7.14 -6.34
C GLU A 347 3.66 5.64 -6.06
N ARG A 348 2.66 5.01 -5.44
CA ARG A 348 2.72 3.57 -5.13
C ARG A 348 2.78 2.70 -6.38
N ASP A 349 1.89 2.94 -7.34
CA ASP A 349 1.86 2.21 -8.61
C ASP A 349 3.14 2.43 -9.43
N CYS A 350 3.77 3.60 -9.28
CA CYS A 350 5.07 3.93 -9.88
C CYS A 350 6.23 3.13 -9.23
N ILE A 351 6.30 3.14 -7.90
CA ILE A 351 7.36 2.49 -7.12
C ILE A 351 7.27 0.96 -7.21
N ASP A 352 6.06 0.41 -7.21
CA ASP A 352 5.82 -1.03 -7.29
C ASP A 352 6.16 -1.64 -8.66
N THR A 353 6.49 -0.81 -9.67
CA THR A 353 7.01 -1.32 -10.96
C THR A 353 8.47 -1.76 -10.91
N PHE A 354 9.24 -1.30 -9.92
CA PHE A 354 10.69 -1.48 -9.85
C PHE A 354 11.47 -1.00 -11.11
N TYR A 355 10.82 -0.23 -12.00
CA TYR A 355 11.35 0.28 -13.27
C TYR A 355 11.20 1.80 -13.44
N CYS A 356 10.21 2.38 -12.77
CA CYS A 356 9.90 3.80 -12.87
C CYS A 356 10.34 4.56 -11.63
N TRP A 357 10.72 5.83 -11.80
CA TRP A 357 11.02 6.70 -10.68
C TRP A 357 9.95 7.78 -10.51
N TRP A 358 9.50 7.96 -9.27
CA TRP A 358 8.55 8.99 -8.91
C TRP A 358 9.28 10.33 -8.73
N ASN A 359 8.96 11.31 -9.58
CA ASN A 359 9.45 12.67 -9.40
C ASN A 359 8.56 13.40 -8.40
N ASN A 360 9.02 13.49 -7.15
CA ASN A 360 8.34 14.21 -6.09
C ASN A 360 8.04 15.68 -6.40
N THR A 361 8.88 16.33 -7.23
CA THR A 361 8.66 17.73 -7.63
C THR A 361 7.57 17.86 -8.70
N GLY A 362 7.42 16.84 -9.54
CA GLY A 362 6.46 16.83 -10.65
C GLY A 362 5.16 16.05 -10.39
N SER A 363 5.09 15.30 -9.28
CA SER A 363 4.06 14.29 -9.01
C SER A 363 3.79 13.39 -10.23
N SER A 364 4.87 13.04 -10.93
CA SER A 364 4.81 12.24 -12.15
C SER A 364 5.77 11.07 -12.05
N CYS A 365 5.34 9.93 -12.57
CA CYS A 365 6.17 8.77 -12.70
C CYS A 365 6.92 8.85 -14.04
N ASN A 366 8.25 8.82 -14.00
CA ASN A 366 9.08 9.09 -15.17
C ASN A 366 9.95 7.87 -15.48
N ASP A 367 10.24 7.69 -16.76
CA ASP A 367 11.22 6.70 -17.19
C ASP A 367 12.62 7.15 -16.74
N PRO A 368 13.53 6.23 -16.42
CA PRO A 368 14.92 6.54 -16.16
C PRO A 368 15.61 7.18 -17.36
N GLN A 369 16.21 8.35 -17.16
CA GLN A 369 17.04 8.99 -18.18
C GLN A 369 18.52 8.64 -17.98
N SER A 370 19.11 7.98 -18.98
CA SER A 370 20.56 7.80 -19.08
C SER A 370 21.28 9.15 -19.00
N GLY A 371 22.13 9.34 -17.99
CA GLY A 371 22.99 10.52 -17.87
C GLY A 371 22.55 11.58 -16.87
N VAL A 372 21.48 11.35 -16.09
CA VAL A 372 21.19 12.20 -14.92
C VAL A 372 22.10 11.75 -13.78
N ILE A 373 23.01 12.64 -13.39
CA ILE A 373 23.97 12.44 -12.32
C ILE A 373 23.18 12.28 -11.01
N GLU A 374 23.30 11.10 -10.39
CA GLU A 374 22.92 10.80 -9.01
C GLU A 374 23.40 11.93 -8.08
N THR A 375 22.53 12.85 -7.72
CA THR A 375 22.84 13.91 -6.74
C THR A 375 21.93 13.86 -5.52
N GLU A 376 21.09 12.83 -5.39
CA GLU A 376 20.13 12.72 -4.26
C GLU A 376 20.35 11.51 -3.35
N PHE A 377 21.55 10.90 -3.34
CA PHE A 377 22.01 10.01 -2.25
C PHE A 377 23.21 10.64 -1.54
N VAL A 378 22.97 11.66 -0.71
CA VAL A 378 24.04 12.18 0.18
C VAL A 378 24.08 11.32 1.44
N GLU A 379 24.60 10.10 1.31
CA GLU A 379 24.85 9.21 2.45
C GLU A 379 25.73 9.93 3.51
N TRP A 380 25.27 9.94 4.76
CA TRP A 380 25.98 10.49 5.90
C TRP A 380 26.95 9.44 6.47
N ASN A 381 28.19 9.88 6.61
CA ASN A 381 29.27 9.14 7.23
C ASN A 381 29.76 9.96 8.43
N PRO A 382 30.15 9.31 9.55
CA PRO A 382 30.66 10.01 10.71
C PRO A 382 31.96 10.75 10.37
N GLY A 383 32.32 11.72 11.21
CA GLY A 383 33.61 12.40 11.10
C GLY A 383 34.74 11.68 11.82
N CYS A 384 35.93 12.28 11.80
CA CYS A 384 37.13 11.73 12.46
C CYS A 384 36.94 11.44 13.97
N TYR A 385 35.98 12.10 14.63
CA TYR A 385 35.66 11.91 16.06
C TYR A 385 35.31 10.45 16.41
N ILE A 386 34.90 9.64 15.42
CA ILE A 386 34.60 8.23 15.62
C ILE A 386 35.85 7.40 15.97
N LEU A 387 37.04 7.96 15.74
CA LEU A 387 38.34 7.32 15.99
C LEU A 387 39.00 7.77 17.30
N ASP A 388 38.31 8.56 18.12
CA ASP A 388 38.87 9.12 19.36
C ASP A 388 39.43 8.04 20.30
N VAL A 389 38.71 6.93 20.44
CA VAL A 389 39.07 5.85 21.40
C VAL A 389 40.08 4.87 20.80
N SER A 390 40.16 4.77 19.48
CA SER A 390 41.11 3.90 18.77
C SER A 390 42.54 4.45 18.75
N GLY A 391 42.71 5.71 19.18
CA GLY A 391 44.00 6.34 19.44
C GLY A 391 44.73 6.87 18.21
N GLN A 392 45.90 7.46 18.47
CA GLN A 392 46.67 8.20 17.47
C GLN A 392 46.98 7.42 16.20
N LYS A 393 47.31 6.13 16.32
CA LYS A 393 47.69 5.31 15.16
C LYS A 393 46.53 5.18 14.17
N VAL A 394 45.35 4.79 14.66
CA VAL A 394 44.16 4.59 13.81
C VAL A 394 43.68 5.92 13.23
N CYS A 395 43.74 7.01 14.02
CA CYS A 395 43.44 8.35 13.51
C CYS A 395 44.38 8.78 12.36
N SER A 396 45.67 8.41 12.43
CA SER A 396 46.65 8.74 11.39
C SER A 396 46.57 7.81 10.16
N ASP A 397 45.90 6.66 10.31
CA ASP A 397 45.61 5.70 9.25
C ASP A 397 44.43 6.17 8.34
N VAL A 398 43.90 7.37 8.58
CA VAL A 398 42.85 8.00 7.77
C VAL A 398 43.29 9.38 7.28
N THR A 399 43.39 9.50 5.97
CA THR A 399 43.73 10.74 5.25
C THR A 399 42.71 11.82 5.54
N GLY A 400 43.19 12.98 5.98
CA GLY A 400 42.32 14.08 6.38
C GLY A 400 41.88 14.03 7.85
N CYS A 401 42.22 12.98 8.60
CA CYS A 401 42.16 13.01 10.07
C CYS A 401 43.53 13.34 10.67
N PHE A 402 43.55 13.98 11.84
CA PHE A 402 44.76 14.22 12.60
C PHE A 402 44.51 14.07 14.10
N TRP A 403 45.49 13.51 14.80
CA TRP A 403 45.41 13.32 16.24
C TRP A 403 45.80 14.60 16.99
N ASN A 404 44.92 15.08 17.86
CA ASN A 404 45.21 16.18 18.76
C ASN A 404 45.68 15.63 20.10
N SER A 405 47.00 15.72 20.35
CA SER A 405 47.61 15.23 21.58
C SER A 405 47.18 15.96 22.86
N ASN A 406 46.60 17.17 22.74
CA ASN A 406 46.15 17.95 23.90
C ASN A 406 44.79 17.48 24.39
N THR A 407 43.90 17.08 23.48
CA THR A 407 42.55 16.59 23.81
C THR A 407 42.47 15.07 23.80
N SER A 408 43.49 14.38 23.29
CA SER A 408 43.48 12.94 23.04
C SER A 408 42.28 12.53 22.17
N THR A 409 42.01 13.33 21.13
CA THR A 409 40.91 13.09 20.18
C THR A 409 41.37 13.28 18.74
N CYS A 410 40.61 12.73 17.81
CA CYS A 410 40.85 12.73 16.38
C CYS A 410 39.98 13.80 15.68
N HIS A 411 40.63 14.70 14.97
CA HIS A 411 40.01 15.87 14.33
C HIS A 411 40.15 15.79 12.81
N GLY A 412 39.21 16.38 12.08
CA GLY A 412 39.30 16.47 10.62
C GLY A 412 40.08 17.70 10.15
N ASN A 413 40.87 17.55 9.08
CA ASN A 413 41.59 18.60 8.39
C ASN A 413 40.75 19.13 7.22
N THR A 414 40.25 20.35 7.37
CA THR A 414 39.31 21.03 6.45
C THR A 414 39.82 21.19 5.02
N THR A 415 41.12 21.02 4.77
CA THR A 415 41.74 21.28 3.46
C THR A 415 41.73 20.06 2.52
N ALA A 416 41.58 18.84 3.04
CA ALA A 416 41.71 17.59 2.26
C ALA A 416 40.37 16.87 1.98
N MET A 417 39.27 17.30 2.59
CA MET A 417 38.01 16.53 2.68
C MET A 417 36.76 17.31 2.24
N SER A 418 36.83 18.14 1.19
CA SER A 418 35.67 18.93 0.72
C SER A 418 35.18 18.50 -0.67
N PRO A 419 33.88 18.17 -0.81
CA PRO A 419 33.07 18.63 -1.93
C PRO A 419 32.39 19.96 -1.56
N ALA A 420 32.35 20.89 -2.51
CA ALA A 420 31.82 22.23 -2.32
C ALA A 420 30.34 22.22 -1.87
N GLY A 421 30.05 22.77 -0.69
CA GLY A 421 28.68 23.17 -0.31
C GLY A 421 28.22 22.83 1.11
N ALA A 422 28.85 21.89 1.82
CA ALA A 422 28.45 21.56 3.20
C ALA A 422 29.09 22.53 4.22
N MET A 423 28.26 23.30 4.94
CA MET A 423 28.70 24.14 6.05
C MET A 423 29.33 23.29 7.17
N SER A 424 30.66 23.37 7.30
CA SER A 424 31.44 23.46 8.55
C SER A 424 30.67 23.03 9.82
N THR A 425 30.82 21.83 10.39
CA THR A 425 32.03 21.39 11.14
C THR A 425 32.28 19.87 11.15
N ASN A 426 31.42 19.04 10.53
CA ASN A 426 31.56 17.57 10.59
C ASN A 426 31.95 17.02 9.21
N LEU A 427 33.27 16.97 8.96
CA LEU A 427 33.86 16.41 7.75
C LEU A 427 33.57 14.90 7.70
N LYS A 428 32.74 14.46 6.77
CA LYS A 428 32.28 13.06 6.65
C LYS A 428 33.41 12.15 6.13
N LEU A 429 33.67 11.05 6.82
CA LEU A 429 34.59 10.00 6.37
C LEU A 429 34.07 9.32 5.09
N ASN A 430 34.96 8.68 4.33
CA ASN A 430 34.58 7.78 3.25
C ASN A 430 35.73 6.78 2.99
N CYS A 431 35.45 5.73 2.22
CA CYS A 431 36.43 4.67 1.98
C CYS A 431 37.75 5.17 1.38
N THR A 432 37.71 6.17 0.49
CA THR A 432 38.93 6.66 -0.20
C THR A 432 39.90 7.36 0.73
N LEU A 433 39.45 7.77 1.92
CA LEU A 433 40.28 8.42 2.92
C LEU A 433 41.07 7.41 3.76
N ILE A 434 40.68 6.14 3.79
CA ILE A 434 41.34 5.12 4.61
C ILE A 434 42.62 4.65 3.91
N ASN A 435 43.77 4.83 4.55
CA ASN A 435 45.08 4.48 3.98
C ASN A 435 45.67 3.17 4.56
N ASN A 436 44.92 2.48 5.43
CA ASN A 436 45.33 1.25 6.08
C ASN A 436 44.48 0.06 5.62
N GLN A 437 45.14 -1.02 5.20
CA GLN A 437 44.47 -2.20 4.67
C GLN A 437 43.57 -2.91 5.69
N THR A 438 44.02 -3.04 6.94
CA THR A 438 43.24 -3.70 7.99
C THR A 438 42.00 -2.88 8.31
N LEU A 439 42.19 -1.59 8.60
CA LEU A 439 41.11 -0.65 8.89
C LEU A 439 40.09 -0.60 7.73
N CYS A 440 40.56 -0.57 6.49
CA CYS A 440 39.68 -0.55 5.32
C CYS A 440 38.71 -1.74 5.26
N ASN A 441 39.10 -2.93 5.70
CA ASN A 441 38.23 -4.11 5.61
C ASN A 441 37.39 -4.32 6.89
N GLU A 442 37.64 -3.55 7.95
CA GLU A 442 37.08 -3.78 9.30
C GLU A 442 36.20 -2.64 9.81
N LEU A 443 35.91 -1.61 9.02
CA LEU A 443 35.16 -0.43 9.47
C LEU A 443 33.64 -0.56 9.23
N PRO A 444 32.81 -0.83 10.26
CA PRO A 444 31.36 -0.95 10.11
C PRO A 444 30.62 0.39 10.17
N MET A 445 31.28 1.45 10.65
CA MET A 445 30.64 2.74 10.97
C MET A 445 30.26 3.59 9.75
N LEU A 446 30.67 3.18 8.55
CA LEU A 446 30.44 3.89 7.29
C LEU A 446 29.12 3.44 6.64
N SER A 447 28.55 4.29 5.78
CA SER A 447 27.30 4.02 5.02
C SER A 447 27.46 2.86 4.04
N THR A 448 28.68 2.63 3.56
CA THR A 448 29.05 1.52 2.68
C THR A 448 30.23 0.77 3.28
N CYS A 449 30.21 -0.56 3.21
CA CYS A 449 31.39 -1.35 3.51
C CYS A 449 32.55 -0.94 2.60
N CYS A 450 33.76 -0.95 3.15
CA CYS A 450 34.98 -0.66 2.41
C CYS A 450 35.76 -1.95 2.16
N LYS A 451 36.55 -1.95 1.08
CA LYS A 451 37.41 -3.07 0.71
C LYS A 451 38.74 -2.58 0.16
N TRP A 452 39.82 -3.20 0.63
CA TRP A 452 41.15 -2.91 0.13
C TRP A 452 41.37 -3.59 -1.21
N GLN A 453 41.48 -2.80 -2.28
CA GLN A 453 41.70 -3.31 -3.63
C GLN A 453 42.61 -2.38 -4.43
N GLY A 454 43.51 -2.97 -5.22
CA GLY A 454 44.43 -2.19 -6.06
C GLY A 454 45.41 -1.30 -5.30
N GLY A 455 45.68 -1.58 -4.01
CA GLY A 455 46.58 -0.77 -3.17
C GLY A 455 45.92 0.47 -2.54
N SER A 456 44.60 0.57 -2.61
CA SER A 456 43.81 1.64 -1.99
C SER A 456 42.52 1.09 -1.38
N CYS A 457 41.92 1.86 -0.49
CA CYS A 457 40.60 1.55 0.05
C CYS A 457 39.50 2.12 -0.85
N ALA A 458 38.51 1.30 -1.20
CA ALA A 458 37.40 1.67 -2.06
C ALA A 458 36.07 1.22 -1.45
N ALA A 459 34.99 1.92 -1.78
CA ALA A 459 33.64 1.51 -1.39
C ALA A 459 33.28 0.21 -2.11
N ASP A 460 32.74 -0.74 -1.35
CA ASP A 460 32.16 -1.98 -1.82
C ASP A 460 30.67 -1.95 -1.46
N ARG A 461 29.87 -1.38 -2.36
CA ARG A 461 28.43 -1.13 -2.15
C ARG A 461 27.59 -2.42 -2.15
N PHE A 462 28.18 -3.55 -2.53
CA PHE A 462 27.46 -4.82 -2.70
C PHE A 462 27.73 -5.82 -1.58
N THR A 463 28.68 -5.52 -0.69
CA THR A 463 28.98 -6.38 0.46
C THR A 463 28.40 -5.79 1.72
N THR A 464 27.75 -6.64 2.51
CA THR A 464 27.33 -6.35 3.89
C THR A 464 28.30 -6.94 4.92
N ALA A 465 29.40 -7.56 4.47
CA ALA A 465 30.31 -8.33 5.31
C ALA A 465 30.91 -7.52 6.46
N CYS A 466 31.16 -6.21 6.28
CA CYS A 466 31.67 -5.37 7.37
C CYS A 466 30.66 -5.19 8.51
N TRP A 467 29.37 -5.39 8.25
CA TRP A 467 28.31 -5.35 9.26
C TRP A 467 27.96 -6.75 9.78
N ASP A 468 27.93 -7.75 8.89
CA ASP A 468 27.51 -9.11 9.23
C ASP A 468 28.57 -9.93 9.97
N GLN A 469 29.85 -9.57 9.81
CA GLN A 469 30.98 -10.25 10.46
C GLN A 469 31.44 -9.55 11.74
N MET A 470 30.68 -8.56 12.22
CA MET A 470 30.96 -7.92 13.50
C MET A 470 30.75 -8.89 14.65
N GLU A 471 31.62 -8.81 15.65
CA GLU A 471 31.37 -9.44 16.94
C GLU A 471 30.10 -8.84 17.56
N GLU A 472 29.25 -9.69 18.16
CA GLU A 472 28.14 -9.20 18.97
C GLU A 472 28.67 -8.24 20.04
N THR A 473 27.96 -7.13 20.24
CA THR A 473 28.29 -6.19 21.31
C THR A 473 28.22 -6.90 22.66
N PRO A 474 29.04 -6.51 23.64
CA PRO A 474 28.92 -7.08 24.99
C PRO A 474 27.50 -6.90 25.54
N GLU A 475 27.07 -7.84 26.39
CA GLU A 475 25.73 -7.85 26.96
C GLU A 475 25.38 -6.50 27.63
N GLY A 476 24.24 -5.91 27.25
CA GLY A 476 23.77 -4.60 27.75
C GLY A 476 24.56 -3.39 27.24
N ALA A 477 25.25 -3.52 26.11
CA ALA A 477 25.97 -2.44 25.42
C ALA A 477 25.60 -2.37 23.92
N THR A 478 24.34 -2.60 23.59
CA THR A 478 23.83 -2.56 22.21
C THR A 478 23.75 -1.13 21.65
N TYR A 479 23.66 -0.13 22.53
CA TYR A 479 23.74 1.30 22.21
C TYR A 479 24.49 2.07 23.31
N CYS A 480 24.81 3.35 23.07
CA CYS A 480 25.67 4.14 23.97
C CYS A 480 25.10 4.28 25.39
N GLU A 481 23.78 4.36 25.52
CA GLU A 481 23.09 4.58 26.80
C GLU A 481 22.39 3.31 27.33
N ASP A 482 22.81 2.13 26.86
CA ASP A 482 22.24 0.84 27.26
C ASP A 482 22.60 0.50 28.73
N TYR A 483 21.80 -0.35 29.38
CA TYR A 483 21.79 -0.47 30.84
C TYR A 483 23.13 -0.92 31.47
N ASN A 484 24.02 -1.60 30.73
CA ASN A 484 25.36 -1.94 31.21
C ASN A 484 26.42 -0.92 30.77
N SER A 485 26.35 -0.37 29.55
CA SER A 485 27.33 0.62 29.06
C SER A 485 27.15 1.99 29.73
N TYR A 486 25.90 2.34 30.08
CA TYR A 486 25.53 3.64 30.62
C TYR A 486 26.33 4.05 31.86
N THR A 487 26.68 3.12 32.75
CA THR A 487 27.45 3.40 33.98
C THR A 487 28.83 2.75 34.03
N ASP A 488 29.30 2.15 32.92
CA ASP A 488 30.60 1.48 32.85
C ASP A 488 31.52 2.16 31.83
N SER A 489 32.50 2.92 32.34
CA SER A 489 33.49 3.64 31.53
C SER A 489 34.36 2.73 30.66
N SER A 490 34.67 1.52 31.15
CA SER A 490 35.45 0.54 30.40
C SER A 490 34.64 0.00 29.24
N LEU A 491 33.38 -0.34 29.49
CA LEU A 491 32.47 -0.85 28.47
C LEU A 491 32.13 0.21 27.42
N CYS A 492 31.89 1.45 27.86
CA CYS A 492 31.70 2.61 26.98
C CYS A 492 32.91 2.82 26.04
N SER A 493 34.12 2.74 26.60
CA SER A 493 35.36 2.85 25.81
C SER A 493 35.55 1.66 24.87
N GLN A 494 35.12 0.46 25.28
CA GLN A 494 35.19 -0.74 24.46
C GLN A 494 34.29 -0.62 23.22
N ILE A 495 33.02 -0.26 23.37
CA ILE A 495 32.07 -0.14 22.23
C ILE A 495 32.34 1.09 21.35
N ALA A 496 32.95 2.15 21.90
CA ALA A 496 33.40 3.30 21.12
C ALA A 496 34.68 3.00 20.29
N GLY A 497 35.38 1.91 20.61
CA GLY A 497 36.59 1.45 19.92
C GLY A 497 36.33 0.32 18.93
N SER A 498 37.41 -0.27 18.42
CA SER A 498 37.36 -1.43 17.53
C SER A 498 36.77 -2.67 18.24
N PRO A 499 35.94 -3.48 17.58
CA PRO A 499 35.50 -3.36 16.18
C PRO A 499 34.20 -2.56 15.97
N TRP A 500 33.55 -2.05 17.01
CA TRP A 500 32.19 -1.48 16.90
C TRP A 500 32.16 -0.02 16.44
N TYR A 501 33.13 0.79 16.88
CA TYR A 501 33.24 2.22 16.54
C TYR A 501 31.93 2.99 16.74
N MET A 502 31.21 2.72 17.82
CA MET A 502 29.98 3.45 18.13
C MET A 502 30.31 4.91 18.47
N PRO A 503 29.43 5.88 18.15
CA PRO A 503 29.60 7.30 18.47
C PRO A 503 29.34 7.60 19.95
N CYS A 504 29.91 6.80 20.85
CA CYS A 504 29.78 6.93 22.29
C CYS A 504 30.98 7.68 22.87
N ARG A 505 30.77 8.31 24.02
CA ARG A 505 31.85 8.79 24.88
C ARG A 505 31.47 8.69 26.34
N TRP A 506 32.48 8.55 27.18
CA TRP A 506 32.32 8.64 28.61
C TRP A 506 32.34 10.11 29.06
N ASP A 507 31.27 10.54 29.74
CA ASP A 507 31.19 11.84 30.40
C ASP A 507 31.52 11.69 31.89
N ASN A 508 32.69 12.21 32.27
CA ASN A 508 33.16 12.19 33.67
C ASN A 508 32.31 13.07 34.60
N SER A 509 31.55 14.04 34.07
CA SER A 509 30.73 14.93 34.89
C SER A 509 29.43 14.26 35.34
N THR A 510 28.86 13.41 34.49
CA THR A 510 27.65 12.67 34.77
C THR A 510 27.91 11.21 35.16
N GLU A 511 29.17 10.76 35.06
CA GLU A 511 29.60 9.36 35.20
C GLU A 511 28.77 8.44 34.30
N ARG A 512 28.56 8.86 33.06
CA ARG A 512 27.70 8.15 32.11
C ARG A 512 28.32 8.00 30.73
N CYS A 513 28.02 6.89 30.07
CA CYS A 513 28.24 6.75 28.63
C CYS A 513 27.12 7.48 27.90
N ILE A 514 27.49 8.41 27.02
CA ILE A 514 26.55 9.25 26.28
C ILE A 514 26.86 9.20 24.79
N PHE A 515 25.82 9.42 23.99
CA PHE A 515 25.96 9.61 22.55
C PHE A 515 26.64 10.96 22.24
N LYS A 516 27.55 11.00 21.26
CA LYS A 516 28.25 12.22 20.81
C LYS A 516 27.33 13.12 19.97
N GLN A 517 26.24 13.58 20.58
CA GLN A 517 25.20 14.37 19.93
C GLN A 517 25.75 15.61 19.22
N GLU A 518 26.67 16.34 19.83
CA GLU A 518 27.22 17.57 19.25
C GLU A 518 28.18 17.35 18.07
N ASP A 519 28.78 16.16 17.97
CA ASP A 519 29.67 15.79 16.87
C ASP A 519 28.86 15.23 15.69
N ILE A 520 27.56 14.95 15.90
CA ILE A 520 26.65 14.39 14.92
C ILE A 520 25.68 15.45 14.40
N PHE A 521 25.02 16.16 15.30
CA PHE A 521 24.01 17.15 14.97
C PHE A 521 24.57 18.57 15.02
N THR A 522 24.11 19.39 14.09
CA THR A 522 24.32 20.84 14.18
C THR A 522 23.43 21.38 15.29
N LEU A 523 23.96 22.29 16.12
CA LEU A 523 23.20 23.02 17.15
C LEU A 523 21.83 23.51 16.59
N GLY A 524 20.74 23.06 17.22
CA GLY A 524 19.37 23.38 16.81
C GLY A 524 18.73 22.44 15.78
N ARG A 525 19.39 21.33 15.42
CA ARG A 525 18.86 20.25 14.55
C ARG A 525 19.14 18.86 15.14
N GLU A 526 18.94 18.69 16.44
CA GLU A 526 19.15 17.41 17.10
C GLU A 526 17.93 16.52 16.84
N ASN A 527 17.99 15.75 15.75
CA ASN A 527 16.92 14.85 15.36
C ASN A 527 17.53 13.54 14.89
N LEU A 528 17.21 12.45 15.60
CA LEU A 528 17.69 11.11 15.34
C LEU A 528 17.36 10.64 13.90
N MET A 529 16.26 11.13 13.33
CA MET A 529 15.85 10.90 11.93
C MET A 529 16.85 11.43 10.89
N LEU A 530 17.79 12.29 11.30
CA LEU A 530 18.86 12.80 10.43
C LEU A 530 20.09 11.88 10.39
N VAL A 531 20.07 10.79 11.15
CA VAL A 531 21.09 9.72 11.09
C VAL A 531 20.68 8.76 9.97
N ASP A 532 21.42 8.76 8.87
CA ASP A 532 21.18 7.89 7.69
C ASP A 532 22.18 6.71 7.63
N ASN A 533 22.72 6.33 8.78
CA ASN A 533 23.57 5.15 8.92
C ASN A 533 22.97 4.18 9.96
N LYS A 534 22.75 2.93 9.56
CA LYS A 534 22.21 1.85 10.41
C LYS A 534 22.86 1.74 11.76
N LYS A 535 24.19 1.69 11.78
CA LYS A 535 24.95 1.45 13.00
C LYS A 535 24.94 2.65 13.93
N ASN A 536 25.02 3.86 13.38
CA ASN A 536 24.91 5.07 14.20
C ASN A 536 23.49 5.27 14.72
N CYS A 537 22.47 4.86 13.95
CA CYS A 537 21.09 4.84 14.39
C CYS A 537 20.88 3.89 15.56
N GLU A 538 21.27 2.63 15.39
CA GLU A 538 21.17 1.59 16.42
C GLU A 538 21.97 2.01 17.67
N ALA A 539 23.19 2.52 17.50
CA ALA A 539 24.04 2.98 18.60
C ALA A 539 23.51 4.22 19.34
N ALA A 540 22.65 5.00 18.69
CA ALA A 540 21.94 6.12 19.31
C ALA A 540 20.66 5.69 20.06
N GLY A 541 20.35 4.39 20.06
CA GLY A 541 19.08 3.86 20.61
C GLY A 541 17.89 4.00 19.64
N GLY A 542 18.16 4.29 18.37
CA GLY A 542 17.14 4.33 17.32
C GLY A 542 16.91 2.97 16.66
N LYS A 543 15.79 2.85 15.95
CA LYS A 543 15.43 1.68 15.14
C LYS A 543 15.74 1.96 13.69
N TRP A 544 16.65 1.19 13.10
CA TRP A 544 16.95 1.31 11.69
C TRP A 544 15.88 0.62 10.83
N ARG A 545 15.34 1.34 9.85
CA ARG A 545 14.50 0.79 8.79
C ARG A 545 15.30 0.76 7.50
N THR A 546 15.41 -0.40 6.88
CA THR A 546 15.97 -0.55 5.54
C THR A 546 14.83 -0.59 4.53
N ASP A 547 14.83 0.35 3.59
CA ASP A 547 13.91 0.42 2.46
C ASP A 547 14.71 0.09 1.19
N THR A 548 14.26 -0.85 0.34
CA THR A 548 15.02 -1.32 -0.85
C THR A 548 14.35 -0.90 -2.16
N TYR A 549 15.16 -0.47 -3.14
CA TYR A 549 14.81 -0.02 -4.50
C TYR A 549 15.91 -0.48 -5.48
N CYS A 550 15.86 -0.14 -6.77
CA CYS A 550 16.85 -0.56 -7.79
C CYS A 550 17.60 0.65 -8.38
N ASN A 551 18.86 0.49 -8.79
CA ASN A 551 19.71 1.57 -9.34
C ASN A 551 19.50 1.86 -10.83
N SER A 552 18.82 0.96 -11.53
CA SER A 552 18.59 1.03 -12.96
C SER A 552 17.47 0.07 -13.31
N ASP A 553 16.84 0.36 -14.42
CA ASP A 553 15.59 -0.29 -14.77
C ASP A 553 15.77 -1.27 -15.96
N ASN A 554 17.01 -1.51 -16.40
CA ASN A 554 17.32 -2.61 -17.32
C ASN A 554 17.60 -3.89 -16.52
N ALA A 555 16.75 -4.93 -16.62
CA ALA A 555 16.91 -6.20 -15.89
C ALA A 555 18.29 -6.87 -16.08
N SER A 556 18.94 -6.66 -17.23
CA SER A 556 20.28 -7.20 -17.51
C SER A 556 21.44 -6.38 -16.88
N THR A 557 21.14 -5.21 -16.30
CA THR A 557 22.12 -4.32 -15.62
C THR A 557 21.64 -3.72 -14.29
N ALA A 558 20.42 -4.02 -13.84
CA ALA A 558 19.79 -3.52 -12.62
C ALA A 558 20.43 -4.13 -11.38
N ILE A 559 20.67 -3.28 -10.38
CA ILE A 559 21.23 -3.68 -9.10
C ILE A 559 20.35 -3.11 -7.98
N ALA A 560 19.98 -3.92 -6.99
CA ALA A 560 19.24 -3.45 -5.83
C ALA A 560 20.09 -2.44 -5.03
N LEU A 561 19.45 -1.33 -4.63
CA LEU A 561 19.94 -0.32 -3.71
C LEU A 561 19.03 -0.26 -2.49
N SER A 562 19.60 -0.32 -1.30
CA SER A 562 18.85 -0.16 -0.06
C SER A 562 19.18 1.18 0.58
N MET A 563 18.15 2.00 0.84
CA MET A 563 18.20 3.15 1.76
C MET A 563 18.04 2.54 3.14
N GLY A 564 18.50 3.24 4.17
CA GLY A 564 17.72 3.16 5.39
C GLY A 564 17.62 4.49 6.07
N ARG A 565 16.74 4.52 7.07
CA ARG A 565 16.46 5.68 7.89
C ARG A 565 16.44 5.27 9.34
N CYS A 566 16.85 6.19 10.21
CA CYS A 566 16.73 6.01 11.64
C CYS A 566 15.37 6.50 12.13
N GLU A 567 14.69 5.68 12.92
CA GLU A 567 13.46 6.04 13.62
C GLU A 567 13.70 6.03 15.13
N ASP A 568 12.93 6.81 15.88
CA ASP A 568 12.95 6.71 17.33
C ASP A 568 12.39 5.35 17.78
N ASN A 569 13.04 4.69 18.73
CA ASN A 569 12.65 3.37 19.23
C ASN A 569 11.51 3.45 20.29
N PHE A 570 10.42 4.16 19.99
CA PHE A 570 9.34 4.43 20.95
C PHE A 570 8.37 3.25 21.19
N GLU A 571 8.48 2.14 20.46
CA GLU A 571 7.46 1.09 20.48
C GLU A 571 7.69 -0.03 21.50
N GLU A 572 8.78 -0.02 22.28
CA GLU A 572 9.08 -1.11 23.24
C GLU A 572 9.36 -0.67 24.69
N GLU A 573 9.55 0.63 24.99
CA GLU A 573 9.80 1.07 26.37
C GLU A 573 8.52 1.40 27.15
N ARG A 574 8.05 0.43 27.94
CA ARG A 574 7.31 0.74 29.18
C ARG A 574 8.29 1.15 30.27
N ASN A 575 8.76 2.40 30.27
CA ASN A 575 9.32 2.99 31.49
C ASN A 575 9.02 4.49 31.58
N CYS A 576 8.38 4.88 32.67
CA CYS A 576 7.97 6.25 32.97
C CYS A 576 9.12 7.16 33.47
N ASP A 577 10.37 6.93 33.06
CA ASP A 577 11.52 7.72 33.51
C ASP A 577 12.35 8.23 32.32
N ARG A 578 11.80 9.23 31.62
CA ARG A 578 12.59 10.26 30.94
C ARG A 578 12.05 11.62 31.36
N GLN A 579 12.82 12.33 32.18
CA GLN A 579 12.70 13.79 32.38
C GLN A 579 13.59 14.52 31.39
#